data_AF-A0A357IG34-F1
#
_entry.id   AF-A0A357IG34-F1
#
_cell.length_a   1.000
_cell.length_b   1.000
_cell.length_c   1.000
_cell.angle_alpha   90.00
_cell.angle_beta   90.00
_cell.angle_gamma   90.00
#
_symmetry.space_group_name_H-M   'P 1'
#
loop_
_entity.id
_entity.type
_entity.pdbx_description
1 polymer ?
#
loop_
_entity_poly.entity_id
_entity_poly.type
_entity_poly.pdbx_seq_one_letter_code
_entity_poly.pdbx_strand_id
1 'polypeptide(L)' 'VVKFATDVTEQKQRDADYESKVRAIDGAQAVIEFDLTGHIITANQNFLAATGYTLDEVRGQHHRI' A
#
# COMPACT_ATOMS: atom_id res chain seq x y z
N VAL A 1 -5.97 -28.83 29.73
CA VAL A 1 -5.95 -27.57 28.94
C VAL A 1 -4.99 -27.79 27.78
N VAL A 2 -5.50 -28.01 26.56
CA VAL A 2 -4.63 -28.23 25.38
C VAL A 2 -4.21 -26.85 24.87
N LYS A 3 -2.92 -26.54 24.95
CA LYS A 3 -2.34 -25.28 24.48
C LYS A 3 -1.83 -25.50 23.05
N PHE A 4 -2.67 -25.19 22.06
CA PHE A 4 -2.24 -25.13 20.67
C PHE A 4 -1.39 -23.86 20.50
N ALA A 5 -0.07 -24.02 20.63
CA ALA A 5 0.87 -22.98 20.22
C ALA A 5 1.07 -23.12 18.71
N THR A 6 0.32 -22.37 17.91
CA THR A 6 0.67 -22.16 16.50
C THR A 6 1.96 -21.36 16.47
N ASP A 7 3.03 -21.94 15.93
CA ASP A 7 4.28 -21.20 15.73
C ASP A 7 4.03 -20.12 14.67
N VAL A 8 3.93 -18.87 15.14
CA VAL A 8 3.69 -17.68 14.31
C VAL A 8 4.98 -16.97 13.94
N THR A 9 6.15 -17.52 14.31
CA THR A 9 7.45 -16.87 14.15
C THR A 9 7.78 -16.63 12.67
N GLU A 10 7.63 -17.67 11.86
CA GLU A 10 7.89 -17.56 10.42
C GLU A 10 6.87 -16.66 9.71
N GLN A 11 5.60 -16.70 10.11
CA GLN A 11 4.57 -15.83 9.53
C GLN A 11 4.88 -14.36 9.83
N LYS A 12 5.23 -14.04 11.07
CA LYS A 12 5.63 -12.69 11.46
C LYS A 12 6.86 -12.19 10.71
N GLN A 13 7.86 -13.04 10.50
CA GLN A 13 9.06 -12.66 9.74
C GLN A 13 8.73 -12.37 8.29
N ARG A 14 7.90 -13.21 7.64
CA ARG A 14 7.43 -12.95 6.28
C ARG A 14 6.67 -11.63 6.18
N ASP A 15 5.73 -11.38 7.11
CA ASP A 15 4.93 -10.16 7.10
C ASP A 15 5.81 -8.91 7.26
N ALA A 16 6.80 -8.96 8.17
CA ALA A 16 7.76 -7.87 8.37
C ALA A 16 8.66 -7.63 7.14
N ASP A 17 9.08 -8.70 6.46
CA ASP A 17 9.85 -8.61 5.21
C ASP A 17 9.01 -8.00 4.09
N TYR A 18 7.73 -8.38 3.97
CA TYR A 18 6.82 -7.79 3.00
C TYR A 18 6.60 -6.31 3.29
N GLU A 19 6.33 -5.95 4.54
CA GLU A 19 6.15 -4.55 4.95
C GLU A 19 7.40 -3.72 4.65
N SER A 20 8.59 -4.26 4.92
CA SER A 20 9.85 -3.59 4.65
C SER A 20 10.05 -3.32 3.15
N LYS A 21 9.73 -4.30 2.29
CA LYS A 21 9.81 -4.14 0.84
C LYS A 21 8.79 -3.12 0.32
N VAL A 22 7.55 -3.19 0.80
CA VAL A 22 6.50 -2.23 0.42
C VAL A 22 6.91 -0.81 0.81
N ARG A 23 7.41 -0.61 2.03
CA ARG A 23 7.92 0.71 2.47
C ARG A 23 9.09 1.21 1.62
N ALA A 24 10.00 0.32 1.21
CA ALA A 24 11.11 0.70 0.35
C ALA A 24 10.63 1.16 -1.04
N ILE A 25 9.63 0.48 -1.62
CA ILE A 25 9.01 0.88 -2.89
C ILE A 25 8.26 2.20 -2.72
N ASP A 26 7.48 2.31 -1.64
CA ASP A 26 6.68 3.50 -1.33
C ASP A 26 7.54 4.76 -1.21
N GLY A 27 8.70 4.65 -0.55
CA GLY A 27 9.63 5.77 -0.41
C GLY A 27 10.43 6.12 -1.68
N ALA A 28 10.58 5.18 -2.62
CA ALA A 28 11.44 5.37 -3.79
C ALA A 28 10.70 5.74 -5.08
N GLN A 29 9.41 5.41 -5.19
CA GLN A 29 8.64 5.58 -6.43
C GLN A 29 7.29 6.25 -6.16
N ALA A 30 6.76 6.92 -7.18
CA ALA A 30 5.37 7.37 -7.20
C ALA A 30 4.46 6.15 -7.40
N VAL A 31 3.61 5.87 -6.41
CA VAL A 31 2.70 4.73 -6.40
C VAL A 31 1.26 5.20 -6.23
N ILE A 32 0.36 4.60 -7.00
CA ILE A 32 -1.08 4.82 -6.94
C ILE A 32 -1.79 3.46 -6.98
N GLU A 33 -2.82 3.31 -6.14
CA GLU A 33 -3.60 2.10 -6.02
C GLU A 33 -5.03 2.32 -6.52
N PHE A 34 -5.52 1.38 -7.31
CA PHE A 34 -6.87 1.41 -7.85
C PHE A 34 -7.67 0.21 -7.36
N ASP A 35 -8.99 0.40 -7.22
CA ASP A 35 -9.91 -0.71 -7.08
C ASP A 35 -10.11 -1.47 -8.40
N LEU A 36 -10.81 -2.60 -8.34
CA LEU A 36 -11.10 -3.43 -9.53
C LEU A 36 -11.96 -2.71 -10.58
N THR A 37 -12.59 -1.60 -10.22
CA THR A 37 -13.40 -0.77 -11.12
C THR A 37 -12.63 0.44 -11.66
N GLY A 38 -11.38 0.64 -11.23
CA GLY A 38 -10.50 1.72 -11.68
C GLY A 38 -10.57 3.01 -10.84
N HIS A 39 -11.22 3.02 -9.68
CA HIS A 39 -11.21 4.18 -8.78
C HIS A 39 -9.96 4.19 -7.91
N ILE A 40 -9.40 5.38 -7.72
CA ILE A 40 -8.23 5.58 -6.87
C ILE A 40 -8.61 5.32 -5.41
N ILE A 41 -7.98 4.31 -4.80
CA ILE A 41 -8.12 4.00 -3.37
C ILE A 41 -7.17 4.89 -2.57
N THR A 42 -5.91 4.92 -2.98
CA THR A 42 -4.85 5.69 -2.33
C THR A 42 -3.73 6.04 -3.30
N ALA A 43 -2.93 7.04 -2.94
CA ALA A 43 -1.71 7.41 -3.64
C ALA A 43 -0.67 7.82 -2.59
N ASN A 44 0.59 7.48 -2.85
CA ASN A 44 1.66 7.78 -1.91
C ASN A 44 2.19 9.21 -2.04
N GLN A 45 2.97 9.64 -1.06
CA GLN A 45 3.47 11.02 -1.01
C GLN A 45 4.29 11.40 -2.24
N ASN A 46 5.05 10.45 -2.80
CA ASN A 46 5.84 10.66 -4.02
C ASN A 46 4.94 10.96 -5.23
N PHE A 47 3.83 10.24 -5.39
CA PHE A 47 2.86 10.51 -6.45
C PHE A 47 2.20 11.87 -6.28
N LEU A 48 1.75 12.19 -5.06
CA LEU A 48 1.11 13.46 -4.75
C LEU A 48 2.07 14.64 -4.98
N ALA A 49 3.32 14.51 -4.56
CA ALA A 49 4.35 15.53 -4.78
C ALA A 49 4.70 15.71 -6.27
N ALA A 50 4.77 14.62 -7.03
CA ALA A 50 5.10 14.68 -8.45
C ALA A 50 3.96 15.26 -9.31
N THR A 51 2.71 15.02 -8.93
CA THR A 51 1.52 15.49 -9.66
C THR A 51 1.01 16.84 -9.18
N GLY A 52 1.28 17.20 -7.92
CA GLY A 52 0.78 18.41 -7.27
C GLY A 52 -0.62 18.27 -6.70
N TYR A 53 -1.22 17.08 -6.78
CA TYR A 53 -2.52 16.81 -6.17
C TYR A 53 -2.40 16.40 -4.70
N THR A 54 -3.46 16.66 -3.95
CA THR A 54 -3.68 16.10 -2.61
C THR A 54 -4.40 14.75 -2.70
N LEU A 55 -4.29 13.93 -1.64
CA LEU A 55 -4.97 12.65 -1.60
C LEU A 55 -6.49 12.80 -1.75
N ASP A 56 -7.07 13.83 -1.13
CA ASP A 56 -8.51 14.08 -1.18
C ASP A 56 -9.00 14.47 -2.58
N GLU A 57 -8.13 15.08 -3.40
CA GLU A 57 -8.47 15.42 -4.78
C GLU A 57 -8.48 14.18 -5.69
N VAL A 58 -7.56 13.24 -5.47
CA VAL A 58 -7.43 12.05 -6.32
C VAL A 58 -8.30 10.88 -5.85
N ARG A 59 -8.57 10.76 -4.55
CA ARG A 59 -9.29 9.62 -3.97
C ARG A 59 -10.72 9.55 -4.49
N GLY A 60 -11.11 8.38 -4.97
CA GLY A 60 -12.43 8.14 -5.55
C GLY A 60 -12.61 8.65 -6.98
N GLN A 61 -11.60 9.31 -7.59
CA GLN A 61 -11.65 9.60 -9.02
C GLN A 61 -11.41 8.32 -9.82
N HIS A 62 -12.18 8.15 -10.89
CA HIS A 62 -11.99 7.06 -11.84
C HIS A 62 -10.77 7.38 -12.71
N HIS A 63 -9.79 6.48 -12.73
CA HIS A 63 -8.60 6.61 -13.58
C HIS A 63 -8.98 6.30 -15.04
N ARG A 64 -9.66 7.26 -15.67
CA ARG A 64 -9.94 7.22 -17.10
C ARG A 64 -8.98 8.19 -17.78
N ILE A 65 -7.96 7.61 -18.44
CA ILE A 65 -7.19 8.28 -19.49
C ILE A 65 -8.11 8.50 -20.70
#